data_AF-A0A0N0ZT62-F1
#
_entry.id   AF-A0A0N0ZT62-F1
#
_cell.length_a   1.000
_cell.length_b   1.000
_cell.length_c   1.000
_cell.angle_alpha   90.00
_cell.angle_beta   90.00
_cell.angle_gamma   90.00
#
_symmetry.space_group_name_H-M   'P 1'
#
loop_
_entity.id
_entity.type
_entity.pdbx_description
1 polymer ?
#
loop_
_entity_poly.entity_id
_entity_poly.type
_entity_poly.pdbx_seq_one_letter_code
_entity_poly.pdbx_strand_id
1 'polypeptide(L)'
;MVTHITYDEFGRQVKDYLPVPQSGTLNGGIVPNPLANASSTPYGSEKIYAEKVLENSPLDRILEQKQVGTAWEGKSVKFDYDANVHEDYVRKYETTTTWTEGRTQTSVQLLQYFGPSQLYKNTVTDEDGNKTIEFKNGKGQVILVRKVLNASENADTYYVYNEYDQLAFVIPPLITTWTTLDETTLNNLSYQYRYDGKGRLVEKKLPGKGWEYMVYDKADKLILTQDANQRTSFSWMIYKYDAWGRP
;
A
#
# COMPACT_ATOMS: atom_id res chain seq x y z
N MET A 1 -8.09 31.21 -12.71
CA MET A 1 -7.54 30.85 -11.38
C MET A 1 -6.03 30.72 -11.54
N VAL A 2 -5.26 30.96 -10.48
CA VAL A 2 -3.80 30.84 -10.50
C VAL A 2 -3.36 30.09 -9.25
N THR A 3 -2.45 29.13 -9.42
CA THR A 3 -1.82 28.41 -8.31
C THR A 3 -0.54 29.13 -7.91
N HIS A 4 -0.42 29.45 -6.62
CA HIS A 4 0.82 30.01 -6.08
C HIS A 4 1.81 28.89 -5.80
N ILE A 5 3.06 29.07 -6.23
CA ILE A 5 4.14 28.12 -6.01
C ILE A 5 5.24 28.85 -5.24
N THR A 6 5.68 28.24 -4.15
CA THR A 6 6.83 28.69 -3.37
C THR A 6 7.76 27.54 -3.10
N TYR A 7 9.03 27.90 -2.96
CA TYR A 7 10.10 26.98 -2.63
C TYR A 7 10.72 27.39 -1.30
N ASP A 8 11.20 26.41 -0.55
CA ASP A 8 12.05 26.66 0.60
C ASP A 8 13.48 27.08 0.17
N GLU A 9 14.37 27.32 1.14
CA GLU A 9 15.75 27.73 0.90
C GLU A 9 16.58 26.71 0.11
N PHE A 10 16.11 25.46 0.03
CA PHE A 10 16.73 24.38 -0.72
C PHE A 10 16.11 24.17 -2.11
N GLY A 11 15.14 25.00 -2.50
CA GLY A 11 14.46 24.91 -3.80
C GLY A 11 13.35 23.84 -3.84
N ARG A 12 12.87 23.37 -2.70
CA ARG A 12 11.85 22.32 -2.59
C ARG A 12 10.46 22.92 -2.39
N GLN A 13 9.46 22.38 -3.06
CA GLN A 13 8.07 22.81 -2.89
C GLN A 13 7.44 22.10 -1.69
N VAL A 14 7.48 22.77 -0.53
CA VAL A 14 6.94 22.24 0.74
C VAL A 14 5.48 22.65 1.00
N LYS A 15 4.93 23.56 0.19
CA LYS A 15 3.55 24.04 0.28
C LYS A 15 2.81 23.82 -1.04
N ASP A 16 1.65 23.17 -0.94
CA ASP A 16 0.76 22.90 -2.05
C ASP A 16 -0.51 23.75 -1.89
N TYR A 17 -0.53 24.91 -2.55
CA TYR A 17 -1.64 25.88 -2.47
C TYR A 17 -2.84 25.47 -3.33
N LEU A 18 -4.04 25.74 -2.84
CA LEU A 18 -5.25 25.71 -3.66
C LEU A 18 -5.21 26.80 -4.74
N PRO A 19 -5.76 26.56 -5.94
CA PRO A 19 -5.86 27.59 -6.97
C PRO A 19 -6.72 28.76 -6.51
N VAL A 20 -6.20 29.99 -6.62
CA VAL A 20 -6.93 31.19 -6.23
C VAL A 20 -7.62 31.81 -7.44
N PRO A 21 -8.96 32.00 -7.41
CA PRO A 21 -9.67 32.85 -8.37
C PRO A 21 -9.06 34.25 -8.46
N GLN A 22 -8.89 34.74 -9.68
CA GLN A 22 -8.35 36.08 -9.92
C GLN A 22 -9.49 37.01 -10.34
N SER A 23 -9.41 38.28 -9.94
CA SER A 23 -10.43 39.31 -10.23
C SER A 23 -10.63 39.58 -11.72
N GLY A 24 -9.66 39.22 -12.56
CA GLY A 24 -9.76 39.32 -14.02
C GLY A 24 -8.69 38.49 -14.73
N THR A 25 -8.79 38.42 -16.06
CA THR A 25 -7.76 37.82 -16.91
C THR A 25 -6.67 38.84 -17.23
N LEU A 26 -5.41 38.40 -17.24
CA LEU A 26 -4.28 39.16 -17.77
C LEU A 26 -3.87 38.69 -19.18
N ASN A 27 -4.76 37.98 -19.89
CA ASN A 27 -4.54 37.47 -21.25
C ASN A 27 -3.23 36.67 -21.40
N GLY A 28 -2.93 35.81 -20.42
CA GLY A 28 -1.70 35.00 -20.38
C GLY A 28 -0.50 35.67 -19.70
N GLY A 29 -0.63 36.91 -19.23
CA GLY A 29 0.38 37.58 -18.41
C GLY A 29 0.56 36.96 -17.03
N ILE A 30 1.76 37.17 -16.45
CA ILE A 30 2.09 36.71 -15.09
C ILE A 30 1.25 37.48 -14.07
N VAL A 31 0.61 36.78 -13.14
CA VAL A 31 -0.06 37.39 -12.00
C VAL A 31 0.97 37.58 -10.87
N PRO A 32 1.36 38.83 -10.54
CA PRO A 32 2.49 39.07 -9.64
C PRO A 32 2.19 38.75 -8.17
N ASN A 33 0.93 38.84 -7.74
CA ASN A 33 0.51 38.45 -6.39
C ASN A 33 -0.74 37.57 -6.43
N PRO A 34 -0.60 36.27 -6.70
CA PRO A 34 -1.74 35.36 -6.85
C PRO A 34 -2.61 35.22 -5.59
N LEU A 35 -2.03 35.46 -4.41
CA LEU A 35 -2.71 35.30 -3.11
C LEU A 35 -3.52 36.53 -2.69
N ALA A 36 -3.31 37.69 -3.32
CA ALA A 36 -4.00 38.93 -2.94
C ALA A 36 -5.53 38.82 -2.98
N ASN A 37 -6.06 37.99 -3.88
CA ASN A 37 -7.49 37.77 -4.03
C ASN A 37 -8.07 36.72 -3.08
N ALA A 38 -7.23 35.92 -2.39
CA ALA A 38 -7.68 34.74 -1.64
C ALA A 38 -8.78 35.07 -0.61
N SER A 39 -8.62 36.17 0.13
CA SER A 39 -9.58 36.64 1.15
C SER A 39 -10.92 37.09 0.58
N SER A 40 -10.96 37.46 -0.70
CA SER A 40 -12.18 37.88 -1.41
C SER A 40 -12.89 36.71 -2.10
N THR A 41 -12.40 35.48 -1.91
CA THR A 41 -13.00 34.26 -2.44
C THR A 41 -13.71 33.49 -1.33
N PRO A 42 -14.42 32.38 -1.64
CA PRO A 42 -14.99 31.51 -0.61
C PRO A 42 -13.97 30.95 0.39
N TYR A 43 -12.66 31.04 0.11
CA TYR A 43 -11.61 30.65 1.05
C TYR A 43 -11.50 31.57 2.28
N GLY A 44 -11.84 32.86 2.17
CA GLY A 44 -11.78 33.81 3.29
C GLY A 44 -10.42 33.83 3.98
N SER A 45 -10.40 33.59 5.29
CA SER A 45 -9.19 33.54 6.13
C SER A 45 -8.64 32.13 6.35
N GLU A 46 -9.08 31.14 5.58
CA GLU A 46 -8.60 29.77 5.73
C GLU A 46 -7.13 29.60 5.32
N LYS A 47 -6.49 28.59 5.89
CA LYS A 47 -5.18 28.11 5.42
C LYS A 47 -5.38 27.36 4.11
N ILE A 48 -5.11 28.01 2.99
CA ILE A 48 -5.36 27.47 1.64
C ILE A 48 -4.21 26.62 1.07
N TYR A 49 -3.41 25.98 1.90
CA TYR A 49 -2.33 25.12 1.45
C TYR A 49 -2.14 23.92 2.36
N ALA A 50 -1.75 22.80 1.77
CA ALA A 50 -1.15 21.69 2.50
C ALA A 50 0.33 21.98 2.69
N GLU A 51 0.90 21.50 3.79
CA GLU A 51 2.29 21.78 4.17
C GLU A 51 2.99 20.48 4.54
N LYS A 52 4.22 20.33 4.06
CA LYS A 52 5.10 19.20 4.37
C LYS A 52 6.30 19.71 5.14
N VAL A 53 6.62 19.07 6.24
CA VAL A 53 7.89 19.24 6.95
C VAL A 53 8.78 18.10 6.49
N LEU A 54 9.93 18.43 5.93
CA LEU A 54 10.91 17.46 5.44
C LEU A 54 12.06 17.34 6.45
N GLU A 55 12.72 16.19 6.47
CA GLU A 55 13.98 16.05 7.20
C GLU A 55 15.10 16.87 6.55
N ASN A 56 16.11 17.22 7.34
CA ASN A 56 17.32 17.89 6.85
C ASN A 56 18.33 16.86 6.33
N SER A 57 17.92 16.08 5.34
CA SER A 57 18.77 15.10 4.67
C SER A 57 18.58 15.20 3.15
N PRO A 58 19.57 14.78 2.34
CA PRO A 58 19.43 14.74 0.89
C PRO A 58 18.30 13.82 0.37
N LEU A 59 17.71 12.99 1.23
CA LEU A 59 16.61 12.10 0.88
C LEU A 59 15.24 12.81 0.92
N ASP A 60 15.16 14.02 1.50
CA ASP A 60 13.94 14.83 1.56
C ASP A 60 12.70 14.06 2.05
N ARG A 61 12.88 13.14 3.01
CA ARG A 61 11.77 12.36 3.57
C ARG A 61 10.82 13.27 4.36
N ILE A 62 9.51 13.02 4.21
CA ILE A 62 8.47 13.77 4.91
C ILE A 62 8.45 13.33 6.37
N LEU A 63 8.55 14.25 7.31
CA LEU A 63 8.39 14.01 8.74
C LEU A 63 6.96 14.32 9.20
N GLU A 64 6.38 15.40 8.66
CA GLU A 64 5.00 15.79 8.96
C GLU A 64 4.28 16.28 7.71
N GLN A 65 2.98 16.01 7.62
CA GLN A 65 2.12 16.57 6.60
C GLN A 65 0.85 17.15 7.24
N LYS A 66 0.54 18.40 6.94
CA LYS A 66 -0.66 19.10 7.37
C LYS A 66 -1.58 19.33 6.17
N GLN A 67 -2.86 19.03 6.34
CA GLN A 67 -3.87 19.25 5.29
C GLN A 67 -4.26 20.72 5.19
N VAL A 68 -4.96 21.05 4.10
CA VAL A 68 -5.52 22.39 3.85
C VAL A 68 -6.61 22.70 4.88
N GLY A 69 -6.58 23.91 5.44
CA GLY A 69 -7.59 24.43 6.36
C GLY A 69 -7.03 24.72 7.75
N THR A 70 -7.53 25.77 8.39
CA THR A 70 -7.09 26.19 9.74
C THR A 70 -7.35 25.13 10.81
N ALA A 71 -8.39 24.31 10.64
CA ALA A 71 -8.72 23.19 11.51
C ALA A 71 -7.59 22.14 11.64
N TRP A 72 -6.64 22.11 10.70
CA TRP A 72 -5.55 21.13 10.65
C TRP A 72 -4.21 21.66 11.19
N GLU A 73 -4.14 22.91 11.67
CA GLU A 73 -2.87 23.54 12.06
C GLU A 73 -2.12 22.77 13.16
N GLY A 74 -2.86 22.08 14.04
CA GLY A 74 -2.34 21.19 15.09
C GLY A 74 -2.59 19.70 14.85
N LYS A 75 -3.09 19.31 13.68
CA LYS A 75 -3.43 17.93 13.32
C LYS A 75 -2.66 17.53 12.06
N SER A 76 -1.44 17.07 12.27
CA SER A 76 -0.55 16.60 11.21
C SER A 76 -0.52 15.08 11.17
N VAL A 77 -0.46 14.52 9.97
CA VAL A 77 0.08 13.17 9.79
C VAL A 77 1.57 13.21 10.09
N LYS A 78 2.07 12.29 10.92
CA LYS A 78 3.48 12.17 11.25
C LYS A 78 4.07 10.89 10.69
N PHE A 79 5.32 10.97 10.26
CA PHE A 79 6.05 9.89 9.65
C PHE A 79 7.37 9.68 10.41
N ASP A 80 7.57 8.47 10.92
CA ASP A 80 8.83 8.05 11.56
C ASP A 80 9.48 6.94 10.73
N TYR A 81 10.80 6.98 10.62
CA TYR A 81 11.59 6.05 9.82
C TYR A 81 12.70 5.43 10.66
N ASP A 82 12.56 4.15 10.95
CA ASP A 82 13.45 3.40 11.83
C ASP A 82 13.85 2.06 11.19
N ALA A 83 14.70 1.34 11.91
CA ALA A 83 14.92 -0.08 11.72
C ALA A 83 14.12 -0.87 12.75
N ASN A 84 13.71 -2.10 12.42
CA ASN A 84 13.02 -2.95 13.40
C ASN A 84 13.93 -3.28 14.59
N VAL A 85 13.33 -3.41 15.77
CA VAL A 85 13.99 -3.82 17.02
C VAL A 85 13.46 -5.18 17.49
N HIS A 86 14.05 -5.72 18.56
CA HIS A 86 13.64 -7.03 19.08
C HIS A 86 12.20 -7.01 19.61
N GLU A 87 11.83 -5.91 20.26
CA GLU A 87 10.52 -5.67 20.88
C GLU A 87 9.38 -5.52 19.86
N ASP A 88 9.70 -5.39 18.56
CA ASP A 88 8.67 -5.39 17.51
C ASP A 88 8.06 -6.77 17.29
N TYR A 89 8.74 -7.86 17.68
CA TYR A 89 8.29 -9.24 17.52
C TYR A 89 7.72 -9.55 16.11
N VAL A 90 8.40 -9.07 15.05
CA VAL A 90 7.97 -9.32 13.67
C VAL A 90 8.23 -10.77 13.30
N ARG A 91 7.19 -11.55 13.04
CA ARG A 91 7.32 -12.97 12.65
C ARG A 91 8.02 -13.10 11.31
N LYS A 92 8.89 -14.10 11.22
CA LYS A 92 9.56 -14.55 10.00
C LYS A 92 8.93 -15.86 9.54
N TYR A 93 8.12 -15.76 8.50
CA TYR A 93 7.56 -16.91 7.80
C TYR A 93 8.57 -17.43 6.79
N GLU A 94 8.78 -18.74 6.79
CA GLU A 94 9.60 -19.44 5.81
C GLU A 94 8.68 -20.14 4.81
N THR A 95 9.04 -20.04 3.53
CA THR A 95 8.31 -20.65 2.43
C THR A 95 9.11 -21.78 1.80
N THR A 96 8.39 -22.74 1.22
CA THR A 96 8.96 -23.75 0.34
C THR A 96 8.06 -23.88 -0.88
N THR A 97 8.59 -23.57 -2.06
CA THR A 97 7.81 -23.62 -3.32
C THR A 97 8.17 -24.81 -4.19
N THR A 98 7.15 -25.59 -4.54
CA THR A 98 7.23 -26.61 -5.59
C THR A 98 6.45 -26.18 -6.82
N TRP A 99 6.67 -26.87 -7.94
CA TRP A 99 5.92 -26.68 -9.17
C TRP A 99 4.98 -27.87 -9.38
N THR A 100 3.69 -27.59 -9.50
CA THR A 100 2.66 -28.58 -9.83
C THR A 100 1.91 -28.09 -11.06
N GLU A 101 1.69 -28.95 -12.06
CA GLU A 101 0.86 -28.60 -13.23
C GLU A 101 1.22 -27.27 -13.91
N GLY A 102 2.51 -26.89 -13.91
CA GLY A 102 3.00 -25.65 -14.54
C GLY A 102 2.80 -24.37 -13.72
N ARG A 103 2.45 -24.48 -12.43
CA ARG A 103 2.26 -23.35 -11.50
C ARG A 103 2.95 -23.59 -10.16
N THR A 104 3.19 -22.50 -9.43
CA THR A 104 3.74 -22.56 -8.08
C THR A 104 2.74 -23.16 -7.08
N GLN A 105 3.27 -23.92 -6.13
CA GLN A 105 2.57 -24.35 -4.93
C GLN A 105 3.52 -24.12 -3.75
N THR A 106 3.23 -23.08 -2.97
CA THR A 106 4.05 -22.66 -1.85
C THR A 106 3.42 -23.14 -0.55
N SER A 107 4.21 -23.79 0.31
CA SER A 107 3.86 -23.98 1.73
C SER A 107 4.51 -22.90 2.58
N VAL A 108 3.93 -22.63 3.75
CA VAL A 108 4.44 -21.65 4.70
C VAL A 108 4.48 -22.23 6.10
N GLN A 109 5.56 -21.95 6.83
CA GLN A 109 5.69 -22.28 8.24
C GLN A 109 6.25 -21.09 9.02
N LEU A 110 5.91 -21.01 10.31
CA LEU A 110 6.51 -20.03 11.20
C LEU A 110 7.85 -20.57 11.71
N LEU A 111 8.94 -19.87 11.40
CA LEU A 111 10.28 -20.25 11.84
C LEU A 111 10.63 -19.58 13.18
N GLN A 112 10.64 -18.24 13.18
CA GLN A 112 11.09 -17.42 14.32
C GLN A 112 10.64 -15.96 14.11
N TYR A 113 11.30 -15.01 14.78
CA TYR A 113 11.16 -13.58 14.56
C TYR A 113 12.33 -13.03 13.74
N PHE A 114 12.12 -11.90 13.05
CA PHE A 114 13.23 -11.12 12.49
C PHE A 114 14.10 -10.57 13.63
N GLY A 115 15.42 -10.61 13.43
CA GLY A 115 16.37 -9.96 14.32
C GLY A 115 16.34 -8.43 14.14
N PRO A 116 16.96 -7.67 15.06
CA PRO A 116 17.02 -6.21 14.96
C PRO A 116 17.75 -5.78 13.69
N SER A 117 17.35 -4.64 13.13
CA SER A 117 17.94 -4.04 11.92
C SER A 117 17.94 -4.90 10.66
N GLN A 118 16.95 -5.80 10.53
CA GLN A 118 16.76 -6.61 9.33
C GLN A 118 15.66 -6.08 8.40
N LEU A 119 14.77 -5.23 8.93
CA LEU A 119 13.64 -4.64 8.23
C LEU A 119 13.63 -3.13 8.43
N TYR A 120 13.26 -2.40 7.39
CA TYR A 120 12.87 -0.99 7.50
C TYR A 120 11.52 -0.91 8.19
N LYS A 121 11.38 0.01 9.13
CA LYS A 121 10.17 0.26 9.92
C LYS A 121 9.70 1.69 9.65
N ASN A 122 8.54 1.82 9.02
CA ASN A 122 7.93 3.11 8.75
C ASN A 122 6.67 3.24 9.61
N THR A 123 6.61 4.24 10.48
CA THR A 123 5.41 4.51 11.29
C THR A 123 4.69 5.73 10.72
N VAL A 124 3.38 5.59 10.50
CA VAL A 124 2.48 6.69 10.17
C VAL A 124 1.53 6.87 11.33
N THR A 125 1.53 8.07 11.92
CA THR A 125 0.52 8.49 12.88
C THR A 125 -0.45 9.44 12.17
N ASP A 126 -1.72 9.07 12.08
CA ASP A 126 -2.72 9.92 11.44
C ASP A 126 -3.11 11.13 12.30
N GLU A 127 -3.95 12.01 11.74
CA GLU A 127 -4.40 13.24 12.38
C GLU A 127 -5.19 13.02 13.69
N ASP A 128 -5.70 11.82 13.91
CA ASP A 128 -6.42 11.41 15.13
C ASP A 128 -5.53 10.64 16.11
N GLY A 129 -4.25 10.42 15.78
CA GLY A 129 -3.27 9.73 16.61
C GLY A 129 -3.21 8.21 16.44
N ASN A 130 -3.95 7.64 15.48
CA ASN A 130 -3.88 6.20 15.22
C ASN A 130 -2.58 5.87 14.49
N LYS A 131 -1.92 4.79 14.92
CA LYS A 131 -0.61 4.40 14.38
C LYS A 131 -0.72 3.20 13.45
N THR A 132 -0.10 3.33 12.29
CA THR A 132 0.13 2.25 11.34
C THR A 132 1.63 2.08 11.16
N ILE A 133 2.14 0.87 11.39
CA ILE A 133 3.55 0.55 11.24
C ILE A 133 3.70 -0.43 10.10
N GLU A 134 4.52 -0.07 9.12
CA GLU A 134 4.86 -0.91 7.98
C GLU A 134 6.30 -1.39 8.10
N PHE A 135 6.50 -2.70 7.98
CA PHE A 135 7.82 -3.31 7.96
C PHE A 135 8.16 -3.80 6.55
N LYS A 136 9.30 -3.41 6.00
CA LYS A 136 9.77 -3.80 4.67
C LYS A 136 11.12 -4.49 4.72
N ASN A 137 11.34 -5.47 3.86
CA ASN A 137 12.66 -6.07 3.67
C ASN A 137 13.58 -5.19 2.79
N GLY A 138 14.84 -5.61 2.63
CA GLY A 138 15.82 -4.91 1.78
C GLY A 138 15.47 -4.79 0.29
N LYS A 139 14.48 -5.56 -0.20
CA LYS A 139 13.96 -5.46 -1.57
C LYS A 139 12.79 -4.49 -1.69
N GLY A 140 12.36 -3.86 -0.60
CA GLY A 140 11.20 -2.96 -0.55
C GLY A 140 9.84 -3.67 -0.46
N GLN A 141 9.82 -5.01 -0.35
CA GLN A 141 8.59 -5.77 -0.14
C GLN A 141 8.07 -5.56 1.28
N VAL A 142 6.78 -5.23 1.40
CA VAL A 142 6.09 -5.16 2.70
C VAL A 142 6.00 -6.55 3.29
N ILE A 143 6.49 -6.76 4.50
CA ILE A 143 6.46 -8.03 5.25
C ILE A 143 5.30 -8.03 6.26
N LEU A 144 5.09 -6.90 6.94
CA LEU A 144 4.05 -6.74 7.96
C LEU A 144 3.46 -5.33 7.86
N VAL A 145 2.14 -5.25 7.88
CA VAL A 145 1.41 -4.03 8.24
C VAL A 145 0.76 -4.25 9.59
N ARG A 146 1.13 -3.41 10.56
CA ARG A 146 0.62 -3.43 11.93
C ARG A 146 -0.24 -2.19 12.18
N LYS A 147 -1.50 -2.41 12.57
CA LYS A 147 -2.38 -1.37 13.10
C LYS A 147 -2.33 -1.43 14.63
N VAL A 148 -1.87 -0.36 15.26
CA VAL A 148 -1.83 -0.26 16.73
C VAL A 148 -3.23 0.10 17.20
N LEU A 149 -3.92 -0.84 17.87
CA LEU A 149 -5.29 -0.65 18.33
C LEU A 149 -5.31 0.03 19.71
N ASN A 150 -4.37 -0.32 20.57
CA ASN A 150 -4.14 0.28 21.88
C ASN A 150 -2.71 -0.04 22.36
N ALA A 151 -2.39 0.29 23.63
CA ALA A 151 -1.05 0.12 24.17
C ALA A 151 -0.51 -1.32 24.17
N SER A 152 -1.40 -2.33 24.12
CA SER A 152 -1.02 -3.75 24.23
C SER A 152 -1.50 -4.60 23.05
N GLU A 153 -2.33 -4.06 22.17
CA GLU A 153 -2.99 -4.81 21.10
C GLU A 153 -2.67 -4.23 19.73
N ASN A 154 -2.28 -5.14 18.83
CA ASN A 154 -1.93 -4.86 17.45
C ASN A 154 -2.72 -5.78 16.53
N ALA A 155 -3.25 -5.24 15.44
CA ALA A 155 -3.75 -6.03 14.32
C ALA A 155 -2.67 -6.14 13.24
N ASP A 156 -2.05 -7.31 13.15
CA ASP A 156 -0.94 -7.60 12.26
C ASP A 156 -1.42 -8.30 10.97
N THR A 157 -1.03 -7.79 9.81
CA THR A 157 -1.25 -8.46 8.52
C THR A 157 0.09 -8.76 7.88
N TYR A 158 0.42 -10.04 7.72
CA TYR A 158 1.69 -10.46 7.12
C TYR A 158 1.52 -10.75 5.63
N TYR A 159 2.55 -10.37 4.88
CA TYR A 159 2.70 -10.59 3.46
C TYR A 159 3.89 -11.51 3.27
N VAL A 160 3.64 -12.73 2.81
CA VAL A 160 4.65 -13.77 2.73
C VAL A 160 4.98 -14.03 1.27
N TYR A 161 6.24 -13.87 0.92
CA TYR A 161 6.74 -14.05 -0.44
C TYR A 161 7.42 -15.41 -0.57
N ASN A 162 7.32 -16.01 -1.74
CA ASN A 162 8.08 -17.18 -2.11
C ASN A 162 9.50 -16.82 -2.56
N GLU A 163 10.30 -17.84 -2.89
CA GLU A 163 11.68 -17.76 -3.33
C GLU A 163 11.86 -17.06 -4.68
N TYR A 164 10.75 -16.83 -5.41
CA TYR A 164 10.69 -16.09 -6.67
C TYR A 164 10.22 -14.64 -6.48
N ASP A 165 10.21 -14.12 -5.24
CA ASP A 165 9.76 -12.76 -4.89
C ASP A 165 8.27 -12.50 -5.18
N GLN A 166 7.47 -13.55 -5.35
CA GLN A 166 6.03 -13.45 -5.58
C GLN A 166 5.27 -13.55 -4.26
N LEU A 167 4.24 -12.72 -4.08
CA LEU A 167 3.38 -12.77 -2.89
C LEU A 167 2.61 -14.08 -2.87
N ALA A 168 2.98 -15.03 -2.01
CA ALA A 168 2.34 -16.35 -1.93
C ALA A 168 1.16 -16.36 -0.95
N PHE A 169 1.26 -15.63 0.17
CA PHE A 169 0.21 -15.56 1.18
C PHE A 169 0.01 -14.15 1.73
N VAL A 170 -1.23 -13.83 2.10
CA VAL A 170 -1.53 -12.76 3.06
C VAL A 170 -2.22 -13.38 4.27
N ILE A 171 -1.57 -13.29 5.43
CA ILE A 171 -2.01 -13.86 6.70
C ILE A 171 -2.67 -12.73 7.51
N PRO A 172 -4.00 -12.79 7.74
CA PRO A 172 -4.71 -11.72 8.44
C PRO A 172 -4.50 -11.78 9.96
N PRO A 173 -4.86 -10.69 10.69
CA PRO A 173 -4.65 -10.57 12.13
C PRO A 173 -5.10 -11.77 12.95
N LEU A 174 -6.25 -12.35 12.60
CA LEU A 174 -6.88 -13.46 13.31
C LEU A 174 -5.98 -14.70 13.50
N ILE A 175 -5.10 -14.99 12.52
CA ILE A 175 -4.26 -16.19 12.50
C ILE A 175 -2.76 -15.89 12.51
N THR A 176 -2.38 -14.62 12.62
CA THR A 176 -1.15 -14.28 13.36
C THR A 176 -1.34 -14.78 14.81
N THR A 177 -0.48 -14.67 15.78
CA THR A 177 -0.62 -15.31 17.12
C THR A 177 -0.58 -16.85 17.14
N TRP A 178 -1.12 -17.54 16.12
CA TRP A 178 -1.11 -19.00 16.04
C TRP A 178 0.30 -19.50 15.71
N THR A 179 0.74 -20.54 16.41
CA THR A 179 2.07 -21.14 16.25
C THR A 179 2.14 -22.13 15.09
N THR A 180 1.01 -22.75 14.76
CA THR A 180 0.88 -23.72 13.67
C THR A 180 -0.13 -23.21 12.66
N LEU A 181 0.28 -23.16 11.39
CA LEU A 181 -0.57 -22.81 10.26
C LEU A 181 -0.77 -24.06 9.41
N ASP A 182 -1.77 -24.87 9.77
CA ASP A 182 -2.10 -26.04 8.96
C ASP A 182 -2.80 -25.63 7.66
N GLU A 183 -2.84 -26.57 6.70
CA GLU A 183 -3.41 -26.31 5.38
C GLU A 183 -4.90 -25.91 5.47
N THR A 184 -5.65 -26.47 6.41
CA THR A 184 -7.06 -26.14 6.64
C THR A 184 -7.23 -24.68 7.07
N THR A 185 -6.42 -24.22 8.03
CA THR A 185 -6.40 -22.84 8.50
C THR A 185 -6.05 -21.88 7.37
N LEU A 186 -4.96 -22.17 6.65
CA LEU A 186 -4.53 -21.34 5.53
C LEU A 186 -5.60 -21.29 4.44
N ASN A 187 -6.26 -22.42 4.15
CA ASN A 187 -7.33 -22.51 3.16
C ASN A 187 -8.57 -21.70 3.53
N ASN A 188 -8.91 -21.62 4.81
CA ASN A 188 -10.14 -20.97 5.24
C ASN A 188 -9.93 -19.50 5.61
N LEU A 189 -8.74 -19.14 6.10
CA LEU A 189 -8.50 -17.86 6.78
C LEU A 189 -7.40 -17.00 6.15
N SER A 190 -6.63 -17.49 5.17
CA SER A 190 -5.60 -16.69 4.50
C SER A 190 -5.90 -16.43 3.03
N TYR A 191 -5.27 -15.39 2.47
CA TYR A 191 -5.20 -15.23 1.03
C TYR A 191 -4.03 -16.07 0.51
N GLN A 192 -4.22 -16.77 -0.60
CA GLN A 192 -3.19 -17.58 -1.24
C GLN A 192 -3.12 -17.26 -2.71
N TYR A 193 -1.92 -17.30 -3.28
CA TYR A 193 -1.66 -16.98 -4.68
C TYR A 193 -0.69 -17.98 -5.30
N ARG A 194 -0.97 -18.35 -6.55
CA ARG A 194 -0.14 -19.27 -7.34
C ARG A 194 0.09 -18.69 -8.72
N TYR A 195 1.30 -18.86 -9.20
CA TYR A 195 1.82 -18.20 -10.40
C TYR A 195 2.30 -19.22 -11.41
N ASP A 196 2.15 -18.93 -12.70
CA ASP A 196 2.73 -19.77 -13.75
C ASP A 196 4.23 -19.52 -13.96
N GLY A 197 4.83 -20.26 -14.90
CA GLY A 197 6.25 -20.12 -15.28
C GLY A 197 6.65 -18.74 -15.81
N LYS A 198 5.69 -17.85 -16.13
CA LYS A 198 5.92 -16.45 -16.52
C LYS A 198 5.71 -15.47 -15.35
N GLY A 199 5.34 -15.95 -14.17
CA GLY A 199 5.03 -15.12 -13.02
C GLY A 199 3.66 -14.45 -13.08
N ARG A 200 2.74 -14.94 -13.91
CA ARG A 200 1.35 -14.44 -13.96
C ARG A 200 0.52 -15.16 -12.91
N LEU A 201 -0.34 -14.43 -12.19
CA LEU A 201 -1.24 -15.00 -11.19
C LEU A 201 -2.27 -15.90 -11.87
N VAL A 202 -2.15 -17.22 -11.72
CA VAL A 202 -3.05 -18.19 -12.36
C VAL A 202 -4.08 -18.75 -11.41
N GLU A 203 -3.82 -18.72 -10.10
CA GLU A 203 -4.83 -19.04 -9.10
C GLU A 203 -4.70 -18.16 -7.88
N LYS A 204 -5.84 -17.81 -7.31
CA LYS A 204 -5.91 -17.20 -5.99
C LYS A 204 -7.02 -17.82 -5.15
N LYS A 205 -6.83 -17.80 -3.85
CA LYS A 205 -7.85 -18.19 -2.87
C LYS A 205 -7.99 -17.09 -1.84
N LEU A 206 -9.23 -16.74 -1.55
CA LEU A 206 -9.57 -15.75 -0.53
C LEU A 206 -10.16 -16.47 0.69
N PRO A 207 -10.01 -15.91 1.90
CA PRO A 207 -10.64 -16.44 3.10
C PRO A 207 -12.15 -16.66 2.89
N GLY A 208 -12.65 -17.83 3.28
CA GLY A 208 -14.06 -18.21 3.12
C GLY A 208 -14.53 -18.46 1.68
N LYS A 209 -13.64 -18.39 0.67
CA LYS A 209 -13.96 -18.70 -0.73
C LYS A 209 -13.17 -19.92 -1.23
N GLY A 210 -13.65 -20.54 -2.31
CA GLY A 210 -12.87 -21.51 -3.06
C GLY A 210 -11.81 -20.84 -3.95
N TRP A 211 -11.03 -21.67 -4.66
CA TRP A 211 -10.04 -21.19 -5.62
C TRP A 211 -10.71 -20.46 -6.80
N GLU A 212 -10.11 -19.35 -7.20
CA GLU A 212 -10.39 -18.63 -8.45
C GLU A 212 -9.22 -18.87 -9.40
N TYR A 213 -9.53 -19.17 -10.67
CA TYR A 213 -8.58 -19.54 -11.70
C TYR A 213 -8.55 -18.46 -12.79
N MET A 214 -7.35 -18.22 -13.33
CA MET A 214 -7.10 -17.25 -14.39
C MET A 214 -6.33 -17.91 -15.53
N VAL A 215 -6.80 -17.72 -16.76
CA VAL A 215 -6.14 -18.21 -17.97
C VAL A 215 -5.77 -17.05 -18.87
N TYR A 216 -4.54 -17.07 -19.36
CA TYR A 216 -3.98 -16.02 -20.20
C TYR A 216 -3.67 -16.53 -21.60
N ASP A 217 -3.81 -15.64 -22.60
CA ASP A 217 -3.35 -15.92 -23.95
C ASP A 217 -1.81 -15.78 -24.08
N LYS A 218 -1.31 -15.98 -25.31
CA LYS A 218 0.13 -15.86 -25.63
C LYS A 218 0.66 -14.43 -25.56
N ALA A 219 -0.23 -13.43 -25.62
CA ALA A 219 0.08 -12.01 -25.50
C ALA A 219 -0.16 -11.50 -24.07
N ASP A 220 -0.22 -12.40 -23.09
CA ASP A 220 -0.36 -12.13 -21.66
C ASP A 220 -1.64 -11.38 -21.28
N LYS A 221 -2.70 -11.50 -22.09
CA LYS A 221 -4.05 -10.99 -21.76
C LYS A 221 -4.86 -12.06 -21.03
N LEU A 222 -5.56 -11.65 -19.97
CA LEU A 222 -6.50 -12.52 -19.24
C LEU A 222 -7.70 -12.83 -20.12
N ILE A 223 -7.89 -14.07 -20.52
CA ILE A 223 -8.97 -14.45 -21.45
C ILE A 223 -10.09 -15.24 -20.77
N LEU A 224 -9.80 -15.92 -19.65
CA LEU A 224 -10.79 -16.66 -18.89
C LEU A 224 -10.59 -16.47 -17.39
N THR A 225 -11.68 -16.36 -16.66
CA THR A 225 -11.71 -16.53 -15.20
C THR A 225 -12.79 -17.53 -14.80
N GLN A 226 -12.53 -18.25 -13.71
CA GLN A 226 -13.49 -19.18 -13.12
C GLN A 226 -13.39 -19.12 -11.61
N ASP A 227 -14.50 -18.86 -10.93
CA ASP A 227 -14.61 -19.05 -9.49
C ASP A 227 -15.11 -20.45 -9.11
N ALA A 228 -15.16 -20.73 -7.81
CA ALA A 228 -15.57 -22.03 -7.29
C ALA A 228 -17.02 -22.41 -7.67
N ASN A 229 -17.95 -21.46 -7.76
CA ASN A 229 -19.35 -21.72 -8.13
C ASN A 229 -19.50 -21.95 -9.63
N GLN A 230 -18.77 -21.20 -10.45
CA GLN A 230 -18.69 -21.42 -11.88
C GLN A 230 -18.08 -22.79 -12.19
N ARG A 231 -17.11 -23.25 -11.37
CA ARG A 231 -16.49 -24.56 -11.54
C ARG A 231 -17.44 -25.73 -11.30
N THR A 232 -18.40 -25.61 -10.37
CA THR A 232 -19.42 -26.68 -10.18
C THR A 232 -20.35 -26.84 -11.37
N SER A 233 -20.53 -25.77 -12.16
CA SER A 233 -21.35 -25.75 -13.38
C SER A 233 -20.53 -25.76 -14.67
N PHE A 234 -19.23 -26.09 -14.59
CA PHE A 234 -18.29 -26.09 -15.72
C PHE A 234 -18.29 -24.80 -16.57
N SER A 235 -18.64 -23.67 -15.96
CA SER A 235 -18.80 -22.37 -16.61
C SER A 235 -17.55 -21.51 -16.46
N TRP A 236 -17.30 -20.61 -17.41
CA TRP A 236 -16.19 -19.66 -17.37
C TRP A 236 -16.70 -18.26 -17.76
N MET A 237 -16.12 -17.23 -17.15
CA MET A 237 -16.23 -15.86 -17.66
C MET A 237 -15.15 -15.67 -18.72
N ILE A 238 -15.55 -15.18 -19.90
CA ILE A 238 -14.65 -14.99 -21.05
C ILE A 238 -14.46 -13.49 -21.28
N TYR A 239 -13.20 -13.08 -21.44
CA TYR A 239 -12.83 -11.73 -21.85
C TYR A 239 -12.43 -11.79 -23.32
N LYS A 240 -13.11 -10.98 -24.15
CA LYS A 240 -12.84 -10.89 -25.58
C LYS A 240 -12.29 -9.51 -25.88
N TYR A 241 -11.19 -9.48 -26.62
CA TYR A 241 -10.50 -8.25 -26.95
C TYR A 241 -10.67 -7.92 -28.42
N ASP A 242 -10.74 -6.64 -28.75
CA ASP A 242 -10.66 -6.18 -30.14
C ASP A 242 -9.23 -6.28 -30.72
N ALA A 243 -9.07 -5.90 -31.98
CA ALA A 243 -7.78 -5.97 -32.68
C ALA A 243 -6.67 -5.10 -32.04
N TRP A 244 -7.04 -4.14 -31.19
CA TRP A 244 -6.10 -3.25 -30.49
C TRP A 244 -5.94 -3.62 -29.00
N GLY A 245 -6.51 -4.76 -28.57
CA GLY A 245 -6.36 -5.26 -27.20
C GLY A 245 -7.27 -4.57 -26.18
N ARG A 246 -8.32 -3.87 -26.62
CA ARG A 246 -9.31 -3.28 -25.70
C ARG A 246 -10.38 -4.33 -25.34
N PRO A 247 -10.72 -4.48 -24.05
CA PRO A 247 -11.74 -5.43 -23.59
C PRO A 247 -13.17 -5.03 -23.97
#